data_AF-A0A7V3JR13-F1
#
_entry.id   AF-A0A7V3JR13-F1
#
_cell.length_a   1.000
_cell.length_b   1.000
_cell.length_c   1.000
_cell.angle_alpha   90.00
_cell.angle_beta   90.00
_cell.angle_gamma   90.00
#
_symmetry.space_group_name_H-M   'P 1'
#
loop_
_entity.id
_entity.type
_entity.pdbx_description
1 polymer ?
#
loop_
_entity_poly.entity_id
_entity_poly.type
_entity_poly.pdbx_seq_one_letter_code
_entity_poly.pdbx_strand_id
1 'polypeptide(L)' 'MSDRWYYRTADTEVGPVTFSGLRRMALEGLIGRETPVREGREGQWTAAGDVQNLFAPKRERVIGPPILE' A
#
# COMPACT_ATOMS: atom_id res chain seq x y z
N MET A 1 -2.73 -14.09 -7.45
CA MET A 1 -3.98 -13.53 -6.88
C MET A 1 -3.93 -12.03 -7.11
N SER A 2 -4.96 -11.47 -7.70
CA SER A 2 -5.00 -10.05 -8.08
C SER A 2 -5.78 -9.29 -7.02
N ASP A 3 -5.10 -8.81 -5.98
CA ASP A 3 -5.74 -8.05 -4.91
C ASP A 3 -6.21 -6.71 -5.48
N ARG A 4 -7.53 -6.55 -5.60
CA ARG A 4 -8.17 -5.35 -6.17
C ARG A 4 -8.40 -4.35 -5.05
N TRP A 5 -7.52 -3.37 -4.93
CA TRP A 5 -7.64 -2.32 -3.93
C TRP A 5 -8.33 -1.08 -4.49
N TYR A 6 -9.03 -0.37 -3.62
CA TYR A 6 -9.67 0.90 -3.93
C TYR A 6 -9.27 1.92 -2.87
N TYR A 7 -9.14 3.17 -3.25
CA TYR A 7 -8.86 4.26 -2.33
C TYR A 7 -9.79 5.44 -2.64
N ARG A 8 -10.01 6.30 -1.65
CA ARG A 8 -10.92 7.45 -1.79
C ARG A 8 -10.15 8.74 -1.55
N THR A 9 -10.20 9.65 -2.52
CA THR A 9 -9.59 10.98 -2.41
C THR A 9 -10.67 12.04 -2.52
N ALA A 10 -10.80 12.88 -1.49
CA ALA A 10 -11.78 13.97 -1.35
C ALA A 10 -13.23 13.55 -1.64
N ASP A 11 -13.58 13.31 -2.91
CA ASP A 11 -14.93 12.99 -3.37
C ASP A 11 -15.01 11.84 -4.37
N THR A 12 -13.88 11.24 -4.74
CA THR A 12 -13.84 10.19 -5.78
C THR A 12 -13.25 8.88 -5.27
N GLU A 13 -13.93 7.77 -5.56
CA GLU A 13 -13.38 6.42 -5.43
C GLU A 13 -12.50 6.12 -6.65
N VAL A 14 -11.25 5.74 -6.41
CA VAL A 14 -10.30 5.38 -7.45
C VAL A 14 -9.88 3.92 -7.28
N GLY A 15 -9.96 3.15 -8.37
CA GLY A 15 -9.57 1.74 -8.42
C GLY A 15 -10.27 0.97 -9.56
N PRO A 16 -10.04 -0.35 -9.69
CA PRO A 16 -9.17 -1.17 -8.87
C PRO A 16 -7.68 -0.97 -9.19
N VAL A 17 -6.86 -0.83 -8.16
CA VAL A 17 -5.40 -0.88 -8.24
C VAL A 17 -4.89 -2.16 -7.58
N THR A 18 -3.65 -2.56 -7.87
CA THR A 18 -3.01 -3.66 -7.13
C THR A 18 -2.47 -3.16 -5.80
N PHE A 19 -2.27 -4.06 -4.82
CA PHE A 19 -1.63 -3.70 -3.55
C PHE A 19 -0.27 -3.00 -3.74
N SER A 20 0.53 -3.47 -4.70
CA SER A 20 1.82 -2.84 -5.06
C SER A 20 1.64 -1.42 -5.59
N GLY A 21 0.60 -1.18 -6.40
CA GLY A 21 0.25 0.16 -6.87
C GLY A 21 -0.22 1.06 -5.72
N LEU A 22 -1.07 0.54 -4.83
CA LEU A 22 -1.51 1.25 -3.63
C LEU A 22 -0.33 1.65 -2.75
N ARG A 23 0.60 0.72 -2.50
CA ARG A 23 1.83 0.96 -1.75
C ARG A 23 2.71 2.01 -2.43
N ARG A 24 2.86 1.94 -3.75
CA ARG A 24 3.63 2.94 -4.49
C ARG A 24 3.03 4.34 -4.30
N MET A 25 1.71 4.48 -4.43
CA MET A 25 1.03 5.76 -4.20
C MET A 25 1.17 6.25 -2.76
N ALA A 26 1.12 5.36 -1.78
CA ALA A 26 1.38 5.69 -0.38
C ALA A 26 2.82 6.17 -0.15
N LEU A 27 3.81 5.57 -0.82
CA LEU A 27 5.21 5.98 -0.76
C LEU A 27 5.49 7.28 -1.53
N GLU A 28 4.78 7.51 -2.62
CA GLU A 28 4.84 8.75 -3.41
C GLU A 28 4.10 9.93 -2.74
N GLY A 29 3.40 9.68 -1.62
CA GLY A 29 2.65 10.71 -0.88
C GLY A 29 1.29 11.05 -1.49
N LEU A 30 0.82 10.29 -2.48
CA LEU A 30 -0.52 10.44 -3.07
C LEU A 30 -1.63 9.95 -2.13
N ILE A 31 -1.30 8.99 -1.27
CA ILE A 31 -2.21 8.41 -0.27
C ILE A 31 -1.56 8.58 1.09
N GLY A 32 -2.22 9.31 1.98
CA GLY A 32 -1.81 9.48 3.37
C GLY A 32 -2.31 8.34 4.24
N ARG A 33 -1.80 8.24 5.48
CA ARG A 33 -2.24 7.21 6.45
C ARG A 33 -3.73 7.30 6.77
N GLU A 34 -4.31 8.50 6.70
CA GLU A 34 -5.72 8.76 6.96
C GLU A 34 -6.61 8.52 5.72
N THR A 35 -6.00 8.28 4.56
CA THR A 35 -6.76 8.07 3.32
C THR A 35 -7.54 6.76 3.42
N PRO A 36 -8.87 6.78 3.17
CA PRO A 36 -9.68 5.57 3.18
C PRO A 36 -9.28 4.65 2.03
N VAL A 37 -8.97 3.41 2.34
CA VAL A 37 -8.70 2.34 1.39
C VAL A 37 -9.55 1.12 1.71
N ARG A 38 -9.88 0.31 0.71
CA ARG A 38 -10.55 -0.98 0.91
C ARG A 38 -9.94 -2.05 0.02
N GLU A 39 -10.00 -3.28 0.52
CA GLU A 39 -9.65 -4.47 -0.23
C GLU A 39 -10.90 -5.06 -0.89
N GLY A 40 -10.86 -5.23 -2.21
CA GLY A 40 -11.99 -5.70 -3.00
C GLY A 40 -13.13 -4.69 -3.11
N ARG A 41 -14.23 -5.10 -3.76
CA ARG A 41 -15.45 -4.28 -3.89
C ARG A 41 -16.31 -4.31 -2.62
N GLU A 42 -16.28 -5.40 -1.88
CA GLU A 42 -17.14 -5.65 -0.72
C GLU A 42 -16.40 -5.46 0.61
N GLY A 43 -15.10 -5.17 0.58
CA GLY A 43 -14.34 -4.89 1.79
C GLY A 43 -14.72 -3.56 2.43
N GLN A 44 -14.40 -3.44 3.71
CA GLN A 44 -14.64 -2.23 4.48
C GLN A 44 -13.60 -1.17 4.16
N TRP A 45 -14.03 0.09 4.19
CA TRP A 45 -13.12 1.23 4.16
C TRP A 45 -12.36 1.31 5.48
N THR A 46 -11.05 1.25 5.40
CA THR A 46 -10.11 1.33 6.51
C THR A 46 -9.07 2.40 6.18
N ALA A 47 -8.52 3.06 7.20
CA ALA A 47 -7.45 4.02 6.97
C ALA A 47 -6.23 3.30 6.40
N ALA A 48 -5.59 3.87 5.39
CA ALA A 48 -4.38 3.30 4.79
C ALA A 48 -3.31 2.96 5.85
N GLY A 49 -3.22 3.75 6.91
CA GLY A 49 -2.28 3.56 8.01
C GLY A 49 -2.46 2.26 8.79
N ASP A 50 -3.69 1.72 8.83
CA ASP A 50 -4.02 0.44 9.46
C ASP A 50 -3.71 -0.75 8.54
N VAL A 51 -3.50 -0.51 7.24
CA VAL A 51 -3.15 -1.56 6.30
C VAL A 51 -1.70 -1.99 6.52
N GLN A 52 -1.54 -3.22 7.01
CA GLN A 52 -0.24 -3.83 7.21
C GLN A 52 0.58 -3.84 5.90
N ASN A 53 1.87 -3.50 6.03
CA ASN A 53 2.83 -3.41 4.92
C ASN A 53 2.57 -2.33 3.87
N LEU A 54 1.52 -1.50 4.00
CA LEU A 54 1.25 -0.46 3.00
C LEU A 54 2.31 0.66 3.02
N PHE A 55 2.71 1.08 4.22
CA PHE A 55 3.76 2.09 4.43
C PHE A 55 5.12 1.49 4.81
N ALA A 56 5.27 0.17 4.73
CA ALA A 56 6.53 -0.45 5.10
C ALA A 56 7.63 0.04 4.13
N PRO A 57 8.75 0.58 4.64
CA PRO A 57 9.92 0.84 3.79
C PRO A 57 10.32 -0.49 3.14
N LYS A 58 10.76 -0.44 1.88
CA LYS A 58 11.30 -1.62 1.20
C LYS A 58 12.40 -2.14 2.14
N ARG A 59 12.19 -3.29 2.78
CA ARG A 59 13.25 -3.93 3.55
C ARG A 59 14.37 -4.18 2.55
N GLU A 60 15.36 -3.30 2.57
CA GLU A 60 16.66 -3.54 1.99
C GLU A 60 17.03 -4.93 2.49
N ARG A 61 17.12 -5.91 1.58
CA ARG A 61 17.80 -7.15 1.93
C ARG A 61 19.19 -6.68 2.33
N VAL A 62 19.46 -6.65 3.63
CA VAL A 62 20.83 -6.70 4.14
C VAL A 62 21.31 -8.10 3.74
N ILE A 63 21.68 -8.27 2.48
CA ILE A 63 22.61 -9.30 2.07
C ILE A 63 23.87 -8.95 2.83
N GLY A 64 24.17 -9.76 3.85
CA GLY A 64 25.21 -9.52 4.83
C GLY A 64 26.57 -9.24 4.18
N PRO A 65 27.52 -8.70 4.96
CA PRO A 65 28.86 -8.42 4.44
C PRO A 65 29.45 -9.66 3.76
N PRO A 66 30.22 -9.51 2.68
CA PRO A 66 30.84 -10.63 2.02
C PRO A 66 31.72 -11.35 3.04
N ILE A 67 31.47 -12.64 3.25
CA ILE A 67 32.41 -13.49 3.97
C ILE A 67 33.64 -13.56 3.05
N LEU A 68 34.73 -12.91 3.45
CA LEU A 68 36.05 -13.12 2.86
C LEU A 68 36.61 -14.37 3.54
N GLU A 69 36.59 -15.51 2.84
CA GLU A 69 37.47 -16.64 3.15
C GLU A 69 38.77 -16.54 2.35
#